data_AF-A0A8J7EZ24-F1
#
_entry.id   AF-A0A8J7EZ24-F1
#
_cell.length_a   1.000
_cell.length_b   1.000
_cell.length_c   1.000
_cell.angle_alpha   90.00
_cell.angle_beta   90.00
_cell.angle_gamma   90.00
#
_symmetry.space_group_name_H-M   'P 1'
#
loop_
_entity.id
_entity.type
_entity.pdbx_description
1 polymer ?
#
loop_
_entity_poly.entity_id
_entity_poly.type
_entity_poly.pdbx_seq_one_letter_code
_entity_poly.pdbx_strand_id
1 'polypeptide(L)'
;MDIFIKALLIPSAINTPVLVKLQEKIRQLNPDISESKTSESQQDVTRIAKESKIENIATKPDDNNQISSKEHQAENHQDTINSAPIESLAPTDELKDELKVSQNQQDINSIKKELPVSNGNQQQTGIAVLLLDVENIQITTETEQILKTICNHPIQIKIAFANWQSMGKKDIEFHHRGYDLIHVPRGKDNADGKMIAFGSQIDQHYPQVKEVLVCSSDTVMTNLCNHLQQKGLTVYQISQQSGNLTIFNSKTNETENHIILPSIEQLLYQIKDIIKEQQLQTSNQWIKLTQICKRFKEKYSFGINKVVSHHLPGKTVKNIFIDKPEFVIHQIPENPEVYITLFKISSEEKPDNQILTFENKSSLEQALVKIITQVVGKTPSNYIPIHTVGERFNKQYGKGITKILKELNLSRNFVNFLESCNLVEMKKTGNIWQVALK
;
A
#
# COMPACT_ATOMS: atom_id res chain seq x y z
N MET A 1 -19.10 11.54 29.83
CA MET A 1 -17.77 11.92 30.36
C MET A 1 -17.52 11.05 31.59
N ASP A 2 -16.28 10.58 31.82
CA ASP A 2 -15.80 9.97 33.08
C ASP A 2 -15.72 8.45 33.27
N ILE A 3 -15.19 7.76 32.26
CA ILE A 3 -14.27 6.61 32.49
C ILE A 3 -12.82 7.06 32.22
N PHE A 4 -12.62 7.93 31.22
CA PHE A 4 -11.32 8.48 30.84
C PHE A 4 -10.66 9.33 31.94
N ILE A 5 -11.42 10.17 32.66
CA ILE A 5 -10.86 10.99 33.75
C ILE A 5 -10.46 10.13 34.95
N LYS A 6 -11.22 9.07 35.25
CA LYS A 6 -10.87 8.14 36.36
C LYS A 6 -9.58 7.36 36.11
N ALA A 7 -9.26 7.03 34.85
CA ALA A 7 -8.00 6.38 34.49
C ALA A 7 -6.77 7.31 34.59
N LEU A 8 -6.97 8.63 34.44
CA LEU A 8 -5.91 9.64 34.60
C LEU A 8 -5.60 9.96 36.07
N LEU A 9 -6.44 9.53 37.01
CA LEU A 9 -6.32 9.78 38.45
C LEU A 9 -5.79 8.57 39.24
N ILE A 10 -5.10 7.64 38.58
CA ILE A 10 -4.35 6.58 39.28
C ILE A 10 -3.02 7.20 39.73
N PRO A 11 -2.60 7.05 41.01
CA PRO A 11 -1.37 7.68 41.52
C PRO A 11 -0.10 7.40 40.69
N SER A 12 -0.05 6.26 40.00
CA SER A 12 1.06 5.87 39.12
C SER A 12 1.08 6.58 37.75
N ALA A 13 -0.05 7.13 37.30
CA ALA A 13 -0.14 7.87 36.03
C ALA A 13 0.49 9.27 36.11
N ILE A 14 0.57 9.84 37.32
CA ILE A 14 1.08 11.20 37.59
C ILE A 14 2.59 11.33 37.32
N ASN A 15 3.33 10.22 37.31
CA ASN A 15 4.78 10.20 37.08
C ASN A 15 5.19 9.90 35.62
N THR A 16 4.25 9.96 34.67
CA THR A 16 4.63 9.78 33.26
C THR A 16 5.38 11.02 32.74
N PRO A 17 6.44 10.86 31.92
CA PRO A 17 7.23 11.99 31.40
C PRO A 17 6.40 13.05 30.69
N VAL A 18 5.28 12.65 30.08
CA VAL A 18 4.34 13.54 29.39
C VAL A 18 3.58 14.43 30.37
N LEU A 19 3.12 13.88 31.50
CA LEU A 19 2.40 14.65 32.53
C LEU A 19 3.32 15.60 33.29
N VAL A 20 4.56 15.18 33.57
CA VAL A 20 5.59 16.07 34.16
C VAL A 20 5.86 17.27 33.26
N LYS A 21 6.06 17.01 31.96
CA LYS A 21 6.33 18.06 30.97
C LYS A 21 5.13 18.99 30.75
N LEU A 22 3.91 18.46 30.89
CA LEU A 22 2.68 19.25 30.86
C LEU A 22 2.54 20.12 32.11
N GLN A 23 2.82 19.59 33.30
CA GLN A 23 2.79 20.33 34.56
C GLN A 23 3.82 21.47 34.57
N GLU A 24 5.04 21.23 34.09
CA GLU A 24 6.05 22.28 33.92
C GLU A 24 5.57 23.39 32.98
N LYS A 25 4.94 23.02 31.86
CA LYS A 25 4.44 23.99 30.88
C LYS A 25 3.25 24.79 31.41
N ILE A 26 2.39 24.18 32.23
CA ILE A 26 1.30 24.88 32.92
C ILE A 26 1.85 25.85 33.97
N ARG A 27 2.88 25.46 34.73
CA ARG A 27 3.58 26.36 35.68
C ARG A 27 4.24 27.55 35.00
N GLN A 28 4.83 27.34 33.82
CA GLN A 28 5.41 28.42 33.02
C GLN A 28 4.36 29.40 32.48
N LEU A 29 3.15 28.91 32.21
CA LEU A 29 2.06 29.72 31.66
C LEU A 29 1.24 30.46 32.74
N ASN A 30 1.22 29.96 33.98
CA ASN A 30 0.53 30.58 35.11
C ASN A 30 1.35 30.44 36.41
N PRO A 31 2.31 31.36 36.67
CA PRO A 31 3.16 31.30 37.85
C PRO A 31 2.39 31.49 39.17
N ASP A 32 1.21 32.10 39.15
CA ASP A 32 0.43 32.46 40.35
C ASP A 32 -0.41 31.30 40.96
N ILE A 33 -0.35 30.08 40.40
CA ILE A 33 -1.11 28.92 40.93
C ILE A 33 -0.29 28.14 41.99
N SER A 34 0.90 28.61 42.33
CA SER A 34 1.74 28.03 43.39
C SER A 34 1.32 28.58 44.75
N GLU A 35 0.40 27.87 45.43
CA GLU A 35 0.03 27.90 46.86
C GLU A 35 -1.47 28.14 47.10
N SER A 36 -2.30 27.09 46.98
CA SER A 36 -3.36 26.87 47.97
C SER A 36 -3.85 25.42 47.99
N LYS A 37 -3.94 24.88 49.21
CA LYS A 37 -4.66 23.67 49.65
C LYS A 37 -4.13 22.31 49.19
N THR A 38 -3.10 21.82 49.88
CA THR A 38 -2.72 20.39 49.90
C THR A 38 -2.46 19.93 51.33
N SER A 39 -3.46 20.05 52.20
CA SER A 39 -3.33 19.64 53.60
C SER A 39 -4.56 18.96 54.21
N GLU A 40 -5.57 18.54 53.45
CA GLU A 40 -6.79 17.91 54.03
C GLU A 40 -7.22 16.55 53.46
N SER A 41 -6.53 15.95 52.47
CA SER A 41 -6.99 14.68 51.88
C SER A 41 -6.17 13.44 52.23
N GLN A 42 -5.26 13.51 53.21
CA GLN A 42 -4.43 12.36 53.63
C GLN A 42 -4.91 11.63 54.90
N GLN A 43 -5.99 12.08 55.56
CA GLN A 43 -6.49 11.43 56.77
C GLN A 43 -7.67 10.45 56.56
N ASP A 44 -8.31 10.43 55.39
CA ASP A 44 -9.52 9.60 55.16
C ASP A 44 -9.26 8.23 54.50
N VAL A 45 -8.06 7.97 53.98
CA VAL A 45 -7.76 6.71 53.26
C VAL A 45 -7.32 5.58 54.21
N THR A 46 -6.94 5.89 55.45
CA THR A 46 -6.50 4.88 56.43
C THR A 46 -7.65 4.16 57.14
N ARG A 47 -8.91 4.58 56.93
CA ARG A 47 -10.07 4.04 57.66
C ARG A 47 -10.79 2.89 56.93
N ILE A 48 -10.61 2.74 55.62
CA ILE A 48 -11.33 1.74 54.79
C ILE A 48 -10.59 0.40 54.70
N ALA A 49 -9.32 0.33 55.13
CA ALA A 49 -8.50 -0.89 55.05
C ALA A 49 -8.59 -1.83 56.28
N LYS A 50 -9.52 -1.61 57.22
CA LYS A 50 -9.64 -2.43 58.45
C LYS A 50 -10.91 -3.27 58.59
N GLU A 51 -11.84 -3.23 57.64
CA GLU A 51 -13.08 -4.03 57.70
C GLU A 51 -13.21 -4.91 56.44
N SER A 52 -12.51 -6.04 56.44
CA SER A 52 -12.85 -7.23 55.64
C SER A 52 -11.86 -8.36 55.97
N LYS A 53 -11.99 -8.89 57.18
CA LYS A 53 -11.41 -10.17 57.60
C LYS A 53 -12.51 -10.94 58.34
N ILE A 54 -12.62 -12.23 58.01
CA ILE A 54 -13.50 -13.27 58.59
C ILE A 54 -14.90 -13.26 57.91
N GLU A 55 -15.35 -14.33 57.23
CA GLU A 55 -15.50 -15.70 57.73
C GLU A 55 -15.48 -16.79 56.62
N ASN A 56 -14.97 -17.97 57.00
CA ASN A 56 -14.84 -19.22 56.24
C ASN A 56 -16.18 -19.97 56.11
N ILE A 57 -16.27 -20.95 55.19
CA ILE A 57 -16.64 -22.35 55.49
C ILE A 57 -16.17 -23.28 54.36
N ALA A 58 -15.63 -24.42 54.78
CA ALA A 58 -14.99 -25.47 54.00
C ALA A 58 -15.96 -26.45 53.33
N THR A 59 -15.47 -27.19 52.33
CA THR A 59 -15.64 -28.65 52.20
C THR A 59 -14.76 -29.21 51.06
N LYS A 60 -14.15 -30.37 51.34
CA LYS A 60 -13.38 -31.33 50.52
C LYS A 60 -13.70 -32.71 51.13
N PRO A 61 -13.31 -33.86 50.56
CA PRO A 61 -12.93 -34.20 49.18
C PRO A 61 -13.63 -35.51 48.72
N ASP A 62 -13.12 -36.13 47.63
CA ASP A 62 -13.15 -37.57 47.23
C ASP A 62 -13.46 -37.68 45.71
N ASP A 63 -13.02 -38.66 44.92
CA ASP A 63 -11.84 -39.53 44.83
C ASP A 63 -12.05 -40.33 43.51
N ASN A 64 -10.97 -40.71 42.80
CA ASN A 64 -10.94 -41.69 41.69
C ASN A 64 -11.74 -41.37 40.39
N ASN A 65 -11.38 -41.79 39.17
CA ASN A 65 -10.74 -43.03 38.79
C ASN A 65 -10.04 -42.96 37.41
N GLN A 66 -9.21 -43.97 37.22
CA GLN A 66 -8.20 -44.28 36.22
C GLN A 66 -8.78 -44.93 34.95
N ILE A 67 -7.88 -45.32 34.02
CA ILE A 67 -8.00 -46.30 32.89
C ILE A 67 -8.25 -45.65 31.50
N SER A 68 -7.68 -46.09 30.35
CA SER A 68 -6.52 -46.89 29.92
C SER A 68 -6.71 -47.15 28.41
N SER A 69 -5.63 -47.00 27.62
CA SER A 69 -5.20 -47.82 26.46
C SER A 69 -6.10 -48.16 25.25
N LYS A 70 -5.52 -47.96 24.05
CA LYS A 70 -5.21 -48.94 22.95
C LYS A 70 -5.27 -48.25 21.58
N GLU A 71 -4.20 -48.12 20.80
CA GLU A 71 -3.49 -49.11 19.94
C GLU A 71 -4.31 -49.72 18.78
N HIS A 72 -3.93 -49.40 17.53
CA HIS A 72 -3.64 -50.26 16.33
C HIS A 72 -3.64 -49.33 15.08
N GLN A 73 -2.56 -49.16 14.29
CA GLN A 73 -2.01 -50.04 13.24
C GLN A 73 -3.08 -50.56 12.26
N ALA A 74 -2.92 -50.72 10.94
CA ALA A 74 -1.95 -50.38 9.88
C ALA A 74 -2.66 -50.79 8.56
N GLU A 75 -1.92 -50.97 7.45
CA GLU A 75 -2.34 -51.41 6.08
C GLU A 75 -2.79 -50.26 5.16
N ASN A 76 -2.05 -49.82 4.13
CA ASN A 76 -1.20 -50.45 3.12
C ASN A 76 -1.98 -51.25 2.06
N HIS A 77 -2.12 -50.67 0.86
CA HIS A 77 -2.22 -51.43 -0.39
C HIS A 77 -1.70 -50.60 -1.58
N GLN A 78 -0.61 -51.09 -2.17
CA GLN A 78 -0.21 -50.87 -3.56
C GLN A 78 -1.03 -51.80 -4.46
N ASP A 79 -1.38 -51.34 -5.66
CA ASP A 79 -1.28 -52.14 -6.90
C ASP A 79 -1.34 -51.19 -8.13
N THR A 80 -0.28 -50.96 -8.91
CA THR A 80 0.32 -51.70 -10.05
C THR A 80 -0.42 -51.62 -11.42
N ILE A 81 0.31 -51.11 -12.44
CA ILE A 81 0.34 -51.52 -13.88
C ILE A 81 -0.86 -51.06 -14.77
N ASN A 82 -0.76 -50.33 -15.91
CA ASN A 82 -0.11 -50.72 -17.17
C ASN A 82 -0.31 -49.68 -18.32
N SER A 83 0.64 -49.72 -19.27
CA SER A 83 0.50 -49.57 -20.75
C SER A 83 0.25 -48.21 -21.45
N ALA A 84 1.27 -47.81 -22.22
CA ALA A 84 1.16 -47.03 -23.47
C ALA A 84 0.65 -47.93 -24.64
N PRO A 85 0.36 -47.43 -25.87
CA PRO A 85 1.42 -47.00 -26.79
C PRO A 85 1.08 -45.82 -27.75
N ILE A 86 2.14 -45.47 -28.47
CA ILE A 86 2.42 -44.42 -29.46
C ILE A 86 1.72 -44.66 -30.82
N GLU A 87 1.30 -43.58 -31.50
CA GLU A 87 1.22 -43.47 -32.99
C GLU A 87 1.18 -41.96 -33.36
N SER A 88 2.25 -41.38 -33.93
CA SER A 88 2.47 -41.07 -35.37
C SER A 88 1.35 -40.17 -35.97
N LEU A 89 1.58 -38.96 -36.50
CA LEU A 89 2.30 -38.61 -37.73
C LEU A 89 2.36 -37.07 -37.88
N ALA A 90 3.43 -36.58 -38.48
CA ALA A 90 3.52 -35.34 -39.26
C ALA A 90 4.31 -35.69 -40.55
N PRO A 91 4.53 -34.80 -41.54
CA PRO A 91 3.88 -33.53 -41.88
C PRO A 91 3.45 -33.48 -43.38
N THR A 92 2.75 -32.43 -43.81
CA THR A 92 2.75 -32.04 -45.24
C THR A 92 2.86 -30.53 -45.40
N ASP A 93 3.79 -30.16 -46.27
CA ASP A 93 4.17 -28.84 -46.73
C ASP A 93 3.15 -28.17 -47.67
N GLU A 94 3.48 -26.92 -47.99
CA GLU A 94 3.09 -26.11 -49.17
C GLU A 94 1.78 -25.33 -49.11
N LEU A 95 1.89 -24.00 -49.01
CA LEU A 95 1.75 -23.13 -50.18
C LEU A 95 2.23 -21.70 -49.90
N LYS A 96 3.05 -21.22 -50.84
CA LYS A 96 3.50 -19.84 -51.02
C LYS A 96 2.34 -19.05 -51.64
N ASP A 97 2.16 -17.80 -51.24
CA ASP A 97 1.82 -16.74 -52.20
C ASP A 97 2.21 -15.35 -51.68
N GLU A 98 2.84 -14.62 -52.59
CA GLU A 98 3.30 -13.24 -52.45
C GLU A 98 2.11 -12.27 -52.48
N LEU A 99 2.09 -11.27 -51.60
CA LEU A 99 1.46 -9.99 -51.89
C LEU A 99 2.30 -8.86 -51.26
N LYS A 100 3.02 -8.15 -52.14
CA LYS A 100 3.53 -6.80 -51.91
C LYS A 100 2.36 -5.86 -51.62
N VAL A 101 2.53 -4.87 -50.74
CA VAL A 101 2.27 -3.44 -51.01
C VAL A 101 2.53 -2.57 -49.77
N SER A 102 3.27 -1.48 -50.06
CA SER A 102 3.38 -0.17 -49.40
C SER A 102 4.09 0.02 -48.06
N GLN A 103 5.31 0.53 -48.26
CA GLN A 103 6.06 1.48 -47.44
C GLN A 103 5.18 2.55 -46.77
N ASN A 104 5.43 2.77 -45.48
CA ASN A 104 5.45 4.09 -44.83
C ASN A 104 6.28 3.97 -43.55
N GLN A 105 7.62 4.05 -43.71
CA GLN A 105 8.56 4.27 -42.63
C GLN A 105 8.91 5.75 -42.61
N GLN A 106 8.31 6.49 -41.67
CA GLN A 106 8.87 7.74 -41.18
C GLN A 106 8.83 7.71 -39.65
N ASP A 107 9.93 8.20 -39.07
CA ASP A 107 10.11 8.61 -37.67
C ASP A 107 10.42 7.56 -36.61
N ILE A 108 11.58 6.90 -36.70
CA ILE A 108 12.47 6.69 -35.53
C ILE A 108 13.94 6.71 -35.98
N ASN A 109 14.53 7.91 -36.08
CA ASN A 109 15.98 8.09 -36.13
C ASN A 109 16.31 9.31 -35.28
N SER A 110 16.86 9.10 -34.09
CA SER A 110 17.84 9.99 -33.43
C SER A 110 18.06 9.59 -31.97
N ILE A 111 18.81 8.51 -31.70
CA ILE A 111 19.75 8.44 -30.55
C ILE A 111 20.90 7.49 -30.95
N LYS A 112 21.94 8.00 -31.60
CA LYS A 112 23.28 7.38 -31.55
C LYS A 112 24.06 8.15 -30.49
N LYS A 113 24.34 7.51 -29.36
CA LYS A 113 25.28 8.02 -28.36
C LYS A 113 26.59 7.27 -28.57
N GLU A 114 27.60 7.98 -29.05
CA GLU A 114 28.95 7.43 -29.24
C GLU A 114 29.57 7.12 -27.87
N LEU A 115 30.05 5.88 -27.71
CA LEU A 115 30.88 5.46 -26.58
C LEU A 115 32.35 5.85 -26.85
N PRO A 116 33.12 6.23 -25.80
CA PRO A 116 34.52 6.59 -25.96
C PRO A 116 35.36 5.34 -26.23
N VAL A 117 36.13 5.36 -27.32
CA VAL A 117 37.08 4.32 -27.69
C VAL A 117 38.32 4.45 -26.80
N SER A 118 38.50 3.49 -25.88
CA SER A 118 39.79 3.26 -25.23
C SER A 118 40.35 1.93 -25.74
N ASN A 119 41.49 2.01 -26.42
CA ASN A 119 42.23 0.87 -26.93
C ASN A 119 42.80 0.02 -25.78
N GLY A 120 42.23 -1.16 -25.59
CA GLY A 120 42.81 -2.26 -24.83
C GLY A 120 42.14 -3.55 -25.27
N ASN A 121 42.93 -4.60 -25.55
CA ASN A 121 42.47 -5.93 -25.96
C ASN A 121 41.31 -6.44 -25.08
N GLN A 122 40.07 -6.23 -25.49
CA GLN A 122 38.90 -6.77 -24.83
C GLN A 122 38.54 -8.09 -25.50
N GLN A 123 38.82 -9.20 -24.82
CA GLN A 123 38.00 -10.39 -24.97
C GLN A 123 36.54 -9.94 -24.94
N GLN A 124 35.73 -10.28 -25.94
CA GLN A 124 34.32 -9.89 -26.01
C GLN A 124 33.57 -10.46 -24.81
N THR A 125 33.54 -9.71 -23.70
CA THR A 125 32.79 -10.06 -22.51
C THR A 125 31.33 -9.82 -22.82
N GLY A 126 30.54 -10.90 -22.87
CA GLY A 126 29.10 -10.79 -23.02
C GLY A 126 28.49 -9.86 -21.97
N ILE A 127 27.38 -9.21 -22.32
CA ILE A 127 26.68 -8.28 -21.43
C ILE A 127 25.29 -8.79 -21.08
N ALA A 128 24.77 -8.33 -19.95
CA ALA A 128 23.37 -8.51 -19.58
C ALA A 128 22.57 -7.21 -19.79
N VAL A 129 21.34 -7.34 -20.29
CA VAL A 129 20.39 -6.25 -20.48
C VAL A 129 19.21 -6.45 -19.53
N LEU A 130 18.80 -5.39 -18.82
CA LEU A 130 17.61 -5.39 -17.97
C LEU A 130 16.49 -4.59 -18.63
N LEU A 131 15.37 -5.25 -18.91
CA LEU A 131 14.14 -4.66 -19.42
C LEU A 131 13.11 -4.60 -18.29
N LEU A 132 12.67 -3.39 -17.94
CA LEU A 132 11.78 -3.14 -16.82
C LEU A 132 10.44 -2.58 -17.28
N ASP A 133 9.38 -3.30 -16.96
CA ASP A 133 8.03 -2.79 -16.93
C ASP A 133 7.75 -2.14 -15.56
N VAL A 134 7.82 -0.80 -15.52
CA VAL A 134 7.71 -0.01 -14.29
C VAL A 134 6.29 0.01 -13.74
N GLU A 135 5.29 -0.22 -14.59
CA GLU A 135 3.89 -0.24 -14.21
C GLU A 135 3.54 -1.53 -13.45
N ASN A 136 4.25 -2.61 -13.77
CA ASN A 136 3.97 -3.93 -13.22
C ASN A 136 4.87 -4.31 -12.03
N ILE A 137 6.17 -3.96 -12.05
CA ILE A 137 7.13 -4.35 -11.01
C ILE A 137 7.88 -3.16 -10.44
N GLN A 138 8.03 -3.15 -9.11
CA GLN A 138 8.88 -2.16 -8.43
C GLN A 138 10.28 -2.73 -8.16
N ILE A 139 11.23 -2.39 -9.04
CA ILE A 139 12.64 -2.73 -8.83
C ILE A 139 13.30 -1.67 -7.92
N THR A 140 13.68 -2.08 -6.72
CA THR A 140 14.46 -1.25 -5.78
C THR A 140 15.96 -1.44 -5.99
N THR A 141 16.79 -0.61 -5.35
CA THR A 141 18.25 -0.79 -5.37
C THR A 141 18.67 -2.14 -4.78
N GLU A 142 18.00 -2.63 -3.73
CA GLU A 142 18.25 -3.94 -3.16
C GLU A 142 17.94 -5.06 -4.16
N THR A 143 16.80 -4.94 -4.85
CA THR A 143 16.42 -5.86 -5.93
C THR A 143 17.47 -5.88 -7.03
N GLU A 144 17.98 -4.73 -7.47
CA GLU A 144 19.06 -4.70 -8.47
C GLU A 144 20.33 -5.41 -8.01
N GLN A 145 20.69 -5.35 -6.73
CA GLN A 145 21.86 -6.07 -6.22
C GLN A 145 21.64 -7.58 -6.28
N ILE A 146 20.44 -8.05 -5.93
CA ILE A 146 20.07 -9.48 -6.09
C ILE A 146 20.20 -9.88 -7.56
N LEU A 147 19.64 -9.10 -8.48
CA LEU A 147 19.72 -9.40 -9.92
C LEU A 147 21.16 -9.46 -10.42
N LYS A 148 22.04 -8.56 -9.94
CA LYS A 148 23.47 -8.60 -10.28
C LYS A 148 24.17 -9.87 -9.80
N THR A 149 23.76 -10.46 -8.69
CA THR A 149 24.37 -11.69 -8.18
C THR A 149 23.96 -12.95 -8.96
N ILE A 150 22.84 -12.87 -9.71
CA ILE A 150 22.26 -14.00 -10.43
C ILE A 150 22.79 -14.07 -11.89
N CYS A 151 23.15 -12.93 -12.47
CA CYS A 151 23.70 -12.88 -13.82
C CYS A 151 25.16 -13.34 -13.86
N ASN A 152 25.52 -14.10 -14.89
CA ASN A 152 26.93 -14.41 -15.15
C ASN A 152 27.63 -13.27 -15.87
N HIS A 153 26.87 -12.43 -16.58
CA HIS A 153 27.35 -11.26 -17.28
C HIS A 153 26.96 -9.97 -16.55
N PRO A 154 27.80 -8.92 -16.60
CA PRO A 154 27.49 -7.66 -15.96
C PRO A 154 26.27 -7.01 -16.62
N ILE A 155 25.31 -6.55 -15.80
CA ILE A 155 24.18 -5.73 -16.24
C ILE A 155 24.72 -4.35 -16.63
N GLN A 156 24.90 -4.12 -17.93
CA GLN A 156 25.43 -2.85 -18.47
C GLN A 156 24.32 -1.95 -19.00
N ILE A 157 23.25 -2.53 -19.52
CA ILE A 157 22.15 -1.80 -20.13
C ILE A 157 20.90 -2.01 -19.27
N LYS A 158 20.24 -0.91 -18.90
CA LYS A 158 18.99 -0.93 -18.15
C LYS A 158 17.98 -0.06 -18.88
N ILE A 159 16.82 -0.60 -19.20
CA ILE A 159 15.79 0.08 -19.98
C ILE A 159 14.47 -0.04 -19.23
N ALA A 160 13.83 1.10 -18.99
CA ALA A 160 12.54 1.15 -18.31
C ALA A 160 11.45 1.64 -19.27
N PHE A 161 10.34 0.92 -19.30
CA PHE A 161 9.16 1.22 -20.10
C PHE A 161 8.05 1.71 -19.15
N ALA A 162 7.54 2.90 -19.40
CA ALA A 162 6.43 3.44 -18.63
C ALA A 162 5.77 4.61 -19.33
N ASN A 163 4.52 4.89 -18.98
CA ASN A 163 3.97 6.20 -19.21
C ASN A 163 4.55 7.19 -18.16
N TRP A 164 5.73 7.74 -18.46
CA TRP A 164 6.44 8.66 -17.56
C TRP A 164 5.61 9.89 -17.13
N GLN A 165 4.65 10.33 -17.94
CA GLN A 165 3.75 11.43 -17.56
C GLN A 165 2.84 11.09 -16.37
N SER A 166 2.52 9.81 -16.14
CA SER A 166 1.75 9.36 -14.97
C SER A 166 2.62 8.88 -13.81
N MET A 167 3.95 8.86 -13.96
CA MET A 167 4.87 8.27 -12.97
C MET A 167 5.44 9.27 -11.96
N GLY A 168 4.98 10.52 -11.97
CA GLY A 168 5.41 11.55 -11.02
C GLY A 168 6.90 11.83 -11.16
N LYS A 169 7.68 11.61 -10.09
CA LYS A 169 9.15 11.84 -10.05
C LYS A 169 9.99 10.57 -10.24
N LYS A 170 9.36 9.44 -10.61
CA LYS A 170 10.10 8.18 -10.77
C LYS A 170 11.04 8.19 -11.97
N ASP A 171 10.73 8.96 -13.00
CA ASP A 171 11.62 9.20 -14.14
C ASP A 171 12.99 9.73 -13.69
N ILE A 172 12.99 10.72 -12.79
CA ILE A 172 14.21 11.27 -12.19
C ILE A 172 14.97 10.17 -11.45
N GLU A 173 14.28 9.38 -10.61
CA GLU A 173 14.91 8.30 -9.85
C GLU A 173 15.59 7.26 -10.76
N PHE A 174 14.87 6.74 -11.76
CA PHE A 174 15.38 5.72 -12.67
C PHE A 174 16.51 6.26 -13.55
N HIS A 175 16.41 7.51 -14.02
CA HIS A 175 17.50 8.14 -14.78
C HIS A 175 18.79 8.24 -13.94
N HIS A 176 18.70 8.65 -12.67
CA HIS A 176 19.86 8.68 -11.77
C HIS A 176 20.45 7.28 -11.50
N ARG A 177 19.64 6.23 -11.58
CA ARG A 177 20.05 4.82 -11.45
C ARG A 177 20.63 4.22 -12.74
N GLY A 178 20.74 5.04 -13.81
CA GLY A 178 21.33 4.67 -15.09
C GLY A 178 20.39 3.92 -16.02
N TYR A 179 19.07 4.13 -15.90
CA TYR A 179 18.10 3.58 -16.85
C TYR A 179 17.90 4.51 -18.04
N ASP A 180 17.88 3.92 -19.22
CA ASP A 180 17.31 4.54 -20.40
C ASP A 180 15.78 4.46 -20.31
N LEU A 181 15.12 5.61 -20.40
CA LEU A 181 13.69 5.74 -20.17
C LEU A 181 12.95 5.76 -21.51
N ILE A 182 12.15 4.72 -21.78
CA ILE A 182 11.31 4.65 -22.98
C ILE A 182 9.89 5.06 -22.59
N HIS A 183 9.44 6.20 -23.12
CA HIS A 183 8.09 6.67 -22.92
C HIS A 183 7.08 5.86 -23.74
N VAL A 184 5.99 5.44 -23.09
CA VAL A 184 4.81 4.89 -23.77
C VAL A 184 3.58 5.79 -23.59
N PRO A 185 2.74 5.95 -24.62
CA PRO A 185 1.47 6.66 -24.50
C PRO A 185 0.53 5.99 -23.49
N ARG A 186 -0.44 6.77 -22.99
CA ARG A 186 -1.56 6.23 -22.20
C ARG A 186 -2.33 5.19 -23.00
N GLY A 187 -2.61 4.06 -22.38
CA GLY A 187 -3.39 2.99 -22.95
C GLY A 187 -3.05 1.67 -22.29
N LYS A 188 -4.02 0.76 -22.27
CA LYS A 188 -3.83 -0.58 -21.76
C LYS A 188 -2.80 -1.31 -22.63
N ASP A 189 -1.89 -2.05 -22.00
CA ASP A 189 -0.91 -2.92 -22.65
C ASP A 189 0.10 -2.19 -23.59
N ASN A 190 0.17 -0.86 -23.56
CA ASN A 190 1.11 -0.08 -24.38
C ASN A 190 2.56 -0.25 -23.93
N ALA A 191 2.79 -0.35 -22.62
CA ALA A 191 4.09 -0.64 -22.04
C ALA A 191 4.58 -2.02 -22.51
N ASP A 192 3.72 -3.03 -22.37
CA ASP A 192 3.96 -4.40 -22.80
C ASP A 192 4.29 -4.48 -24.29
N GLY A 193 3.44 -3.88 -25.13
CA GLY A 193 3.63 -3.87 -26.58
C GLY A 193 4.97 -3.25 -26.99
N LYS A 194 5.36 -2.12 -26.40
CA LYS A 194 6.67 -1.50 -26.68
C LYS A 194 7.83 -2.35 -26.17
N MET A 195 7.70 -2.92 -24.97
CA MET A 195 8.74 -3.75 -24.38
C MET A 195 8.95 -5.03 -25.21
N ILE A 196 7.89 -5.66 -25.71
CA ILE A 196 7.98 -6.81 -26.62
C ILE A 196 8.62 -6.40 -27.95
N ALA A 197 8.15 -5.32 -28.58
CA ALA A 197 8.66 -4.88 -29.87
C ALA A 197 10.15 -4.53 -29.82
N PHE A 198 10.55 -3.73 -28.83
CA PHE A 198 11.94 -3.33 -28.63
C PHE A 198 12.80 -4.51 -28.15
N GLY A 199 12.32 -5.25 -27.14
CA GLY A 199 13.02 -6.38 -26.56
C GLY A 199 13.30 -7.49 -27.59
N SER A 200 12.39 -7.72 -28.53
CA SER A 200 12.56 -8.74 -29.59
C SER A 200 13.72 -8.44 -30.54
N GLN A 201 14.23 -7.21 -30.56
CA GLN A 201 15.34 -6.73 -31.39
C GLN A 201 16.58 -6.39 -30.54
N ILE A 202 16.63 -6.82 -29.28
CA ILE A 202 17.70 -6.41 -28.36
C ILE A 202 19.10 -6.86 -28.82
N ASP A 203 19.19 -8.01 -29.48
CA ASP A 203 20.41 -8.55 -30.10
C ASP A 203 20.89 -7.72 -31.29
N GLN A 204 19.98 -7.03 -31.99
CA GLN A 204 20.34 -6.12 -33.08
C GLN A 204 20.88 -4.79 -32.55
N HIS A 205 20.28 -4.28 -31.47
CA HIS A 205 20.73 -3.05 -30.81
C HIS A 205 22.02 -3.26 -30.01
N TYR A 206 22.16 -4.43 -29.38
CA TYR A 206 23.29 -4.78 -28.53
C TYR A 206 23.83 -6.17 -28.90
N PRO A 207 24.67 -6.27 -29.96
CA PRO A 207 25.17 -7.57 -30.46
C PRO A 207 25.98 -8.40 -29.45
N GLN A 208 26.46 -7.77 -28.38
CA GLN A 208 27.22 -8.42 -27.30
C GLN A 208 26.33 -9.02 -26.21
N VAL A 209 25.00 -8.84 -26.29
CA VAL A 209 24.07 -9.37 -25.29
C VAL A 209 24.14 -10.89 -25.24
N LYS A 210 24.23 -11.43 -24.02
CA LYS A 210 24.18 -12.88 -23.74
C LYS A 210 23.07 -13.23 -22.77
N GLU A 211 22.73 -12.29 -21.90
CA GLU A 211 21.70 -12.44 -20.88
C GLU A 211 20.68 -11.30 -20.97
N VAL A 212 19.40 -11.62 -20.82
CA VAL A 212 18.33 -10.63 -20.76
C VAL A 212 17.46 -10.88 -19.54
N LEU A 213 17.30 -9.85 -18.72
CA LEU A 213 16.40 -9.84 -17.58
C LEU A 213 15.10 -9.17 -18.01
N VAL A 214 14.00 -9.90 -17.97
CA VAL A 214 12.66 -9.43 -18.31
C VAL A 214 11.88 -9.26 -17.00
N CYS A 215 11.77 -8.03 -16.52
CA CYS A 215 11.07 -7.69 -15.28
C CYS A 215 9.63 -7.27 -15.58
N SER A 216 8.71 -8.25 -15.58
CA SER A 216 7.27 -8.04 -15.56
C SER A 216 6.58 -9.30 -14.99
N SER A 217 5.49 -9.09 -14.26
CA SER A 217 4.63 -10.16 -13.73
C SER A 217 3.49 -10.49 -14.69
N ASP A 218 3.37 -9.79 -15.84
CA ASP A 218 2.39 -10.14 -16.85
C ASP A 218 2.80 -11.41 -17.61
N THR A 219 1.84 -12.32 -17.76
CA THR A 219 1.94 -13.54 -18.57
C THR A 219 2.26 -13.26 -20.03
N VAL A 220 1.87 -12.10 -20.57
CA VAL A 220 2.14 -11.71 -21.96
C VAL A 220 3.64 -11.67 -22.26
N MET A 221 4.49 -11.36 -21.27
CA MET A 221 5.95 -11.36 -21.44
C MET A 221 6.55 -12.73 -21.74
N THR A 222 5.82 -13.83 -21.51
CA THR A 222 6.27 -15.19 -21.84
C THR A 222 6.64 -15.30 -23.33
N ASN A 223 5.92 -14.61 -24.20
CA ASN A 223 6.21 -14.61 -25.64
C ASN A 223 7.56 -13.96 -25.95
N LEU A 224 7.87 -12.83 -25.30
CA LEU A 224 9.17 -12.17 -25.43
C LEU A 224 10.28 -13.08 -24.89
N CYS A 225 10.09 -13.70 -23.72
CA CYS A 225 11.04 -14.63 -23.13
C CYS A 225 11.36 -15.79 -24.09
N ASN A 226 10.32 -16.43 -24.64
CA ASN A 226 10.48 -17.54 -25.57
C ASN A 226 11.22 -17.13 -26.85
N HIS A 227 10.89 -15.97 -27.41
CA HIS A 227 11.57 -15.43 -28.60
C HIS A 227 13.06 -15.15 -28.35
N LEU A 228 13.40 -14.55 -27.21
CA LEU A 228 14.78 -14.31 -26.81
C LEU A 228 15.57 -15.60 -26.59
N GLN A 229 14.94 -16.62 -26.00
CA GLN A 229 15.53 -17.95 -25.84
C GLN A 229 15.79 -18.63 -27.18
N GLN A 230 14.86 -18.53 -28.14
CA GLN A 230 15.03 -19.07 -29.49
C GLN A 230 16.22 -18.42 -30.23
N LYS A 231 16.54 -17.17 -29.90
CA LYS A 231 17.74 -16.47 -30.38
C LYS A 231 19.04 -16.88 -29.66
N GLY A 232 18.98 -17.85 -28.76
CA GLY A 232 20.13 -18.36 -28.01
C GLY A 232 20.57 -17.48 -26.84
N LEU A 233 19.73 -16.54 -26.39
CA LEU A 233 20.00 -15.72 -25.21
C LEU A 233 19.54 -16.45 -23.95
N THR A 234 20.29 -16.29 -22.86
CA THR A 234 19.82 -16.72 -21.54
C THR A 234 18.84 -15.67 -21.00
N VAL A 235 17.64 -16.10 -20.64
CA VAL A 235 16.58 -15.20 -20.20
C VAL A 235 16.28 -15.45 -18.73
N TYR A 236 16.33 -14.39 -17.94
CA TYR A 236 15.84 -14.37 -16.58
C TYR A 236 14.48 -13.69 -16.57
N GLN A 237 13.42 -14.43 -16.29
CA GLN A 237 12.08 -13.87 -16.13
C GLN A 237 11.87 -13.53 -14.66
N ILE A 238 11.62 -12.25 -14.40
CA ILE A 238 11.47 -11.73 -13.04
C ILE A 238 10.04 -11.25 -12.85
N SER A 239 9.34 -11.87 -11.89
CA SER A 239 8.00 -11.49 -11.47
C SER A 239 8.00 -11.11 -9.98
N GLN A 240 7.06 -10.26 -9.58
CA GLN A 240 6.92 -9.84 -8.18
C GLN A 240 5.48 -10.03 -7.72
N GLN A 241 5.28 -10.84 -6.68
CA GLN A 241 3.96 -11.09 -6.08
C GLN A 241 4.02 -10.94 -4.56
N SER A 242 3.21 -10.02 -4.03
CA SER A 242 3.03 -9.82 -2.59
C SER A 242 4.33 -9.65 -1.78
N GLY A 243 5.35 -9.00 -2.39
CA GLY A 243 6.67 -8.80 -1.78
C GLY A 243 7.66 -9.95 -2.01
N ASN A 244 7.28 -11.02 -2.69
CA ASN A 244 8.20 -12.05 -3.16
C ASN A 244 8.62 -11.74 -4.60
N LEU A 245 9.91 -11.81 -4.85
CA LEU A 245 10.53 -11.74 -6.16
C LEU A 245 10.81 -13.17 -6.61
N THR A 246 10.24 -13.56 -7.74
CA THR A 246 10.46 -14.86 -8.35
C THR A 246 11.30 -14.66 -9.59
N ILE A 247 12.40 -15.38 -9.69
CA ILE A 247 13.35 -15.29 -10.79
C ILE A 247 13.46 -16.68 -11.42
N PHE A 248 12.97 -16.79 -12.65
CA PHE A 248 13.04 -18.01 -13.44
C PHE A 248 14.20 -17.90 -14.43
N ASN A 249 15.12 -18.86 -14.40
CA ASN A 249 16.25 -18.94 -15.32
C ASN A 249 15.94 -19.91 -16.46
N SER A 250 15.86 -19.41 -17.69
CA SER A 250 15.52 -20.23 -18.86
C SER A 250 16.57 -21.27 -19.24
N LYS A 251 17.82 -21.09 -18.81
CA LYS A 251 18.91 -22.00 -19.14
C LYS A 251 18.93 -23.23 -18.23
N THR A 252 18.63 -23.04 -16.95
CA THR A 252 18.61 -24.13 -15.96
C THR A 252 17.20 -24.67 -15.69
N ASN A 253 16.16 -23.94 -16.09
CA ASN A 253 14.76 -24.17 -15.71
C ASN A 253 14.53 -24.13 -14.19
N GLU A 254 15.40 -23.44 -13.46
CA GLU A 254 15.28 -23.27 -12.01
C GLU A 254 14.59 -21.95 -11.67
N THR A 255 13.87 -21.97 -10.55
CA THR A 255 13.16 -20.81 -10.02
C THR A 255 13.70 -20.46 -8.65
N GLU A 256 14.25 -19.26 -8.52
CA GLU A 256 14.71 -18.70 -7.25
C GLU A 256 13.65 -17.74 -6.68
N ASN A 257 13.41 -17.81 -5.38
CA ASN A 257 12.45 -16.95 -4.69
C ASN A 257 13.16 -16.11 -3.62
N HIS A 258 13.08 -14.79 -3.76
CA HIS A 258 13.65 -13.83 -2.81
C HIS A 258 12.54 -13.02 -2.17
N ILE A 259 12.60 -12.86 -0.85
CA ILE A 259 11.66 -12.00 -0.12
C ILE A 259 12.22 -10.58 -0.15
N ILE A 260 11.52 -9.66 -0.81
CA ILE A 260 11.84 -8.23 -0.76
C ILE A 260 11.18 -7.65 0.48
N LEU A 261 12.00 -7.19 1.42
CA LEU A 261 11.49 -6.58 2.65
C LEU A 261 11.11 -5.11 2.38
N PRO A 262 9.93 -4.66 2.86
CA PRO A 262 9.54 -3.26 2.73
C PRO A 262 10.42 -2.37 3.60
N SER A 263 10.58 -1.11 3.18
CA SER A 263 11.19 -0.09 4.04
C SER A 263 10.40 0.09 5.34
N ILE A 264 11.03 0.66 6.37
CA ILE A 264 10.35 0.94 7.65
C ILE A 264 9.13 1.85 7.47
N GLU A 265 9.17 2.81 6.56
CA GLU A 265 8.03 3.70 6.30
C GLU A 265 6.85 2.96 5.68
N GLN A 266 7.12 2.12 4.67
CA GLN A 266 6.11 1.25 4.06
C GLN A 266 5.54 0.25 5.07
N LEU A 267 6.40 -0.35 5.90
CA LEU A 267 5.98 -1.23 6.98
C LEU A 267 5.00 -0.52 7.92
N LEU A 268 5.30 0.71 8.33
CA LEU A 268 4.42 1.49 9.20
C LEU A 268 3.07 1.81 8.53
N TYR A 269 3.07 2.11 7.23
CA TYR A 269 1.84 2.30 6.47
C TYR A 269 0.98 1.03 6.43
N GLN A 270 1.58 -0.12 6.12
CA GLN A 270 0.91 -1.42 6.11
C GLN A 270 0.34 -1.78 7.50
N ILE A 271 1.09 -1.51 8.57
CA ILE A 271 0.62 -1.72 9.94
C ILE A 271 -0.55 -0.80 10.27
N LYS A 272 -0.56 0.46 9.82
CA LYS A 272 -1.70 1.38 10.01
C LYS A 272 -2.96 0.81 9.38
N ASP A 273 -2.87 0.29 8.17
CA ASP A 273 -4.03 -0.28 7.48
C ASP A 273 -4.56 -1.51 8.21
N ILE A 274 -3.68 -2.41 8.68
CA ILE A 274 -4.09 -3.54 9.53
C ILE A 274 -4.77 -3.07 10.82
N ILE A 275 -4.23 -2.06 11.50
CA ILE A 275 -4.85 -1.53 12.72
C ILE A 275 -6.23 -0.96 12.42
N LYS A 276 -6.38 -0.14 11.36
CA LYS A 276 -7.68 0.41 10.96
C LYS A 276 -8.69 -0.67 10.63
N GLU A 277 -8.30 -1.68 9.84
CA GLU A 277 -9.13 -2.83 9.51
C GLU A 277 -9.58 -3.56 10.78
N GLN A 278 -8.68 -3.84 11.73
CA GLN A 278 -9.00 -4.51 12.99
C GLN A 278 -9.89 -3.66 13.91
N GLN A 279 -9.67 -2.34 13.97
CA GLN A 279 -10.51 -1.42 14.75
C GLN A 279 -11.94 -1.38 14.22
N LEU A 280 -12.12 -1.41 12.90
CA LEU A 280 -13.43 -1.47 12.25
C LEU A 280 -14.13 -2.83 12.51
N GLN A 281 -13.40 -3.94 12.40
CA GLN A 281 -13.96 -5.29 12.58
C GLN A 281 -14.37 -5.57 14.03
N THR A 282 -13.55 -5.18 15.00
CA THR A 282 -13.75 -5.54 16.41
C THR A 282 -14.47 -4.46 17.21
N SER A 283 -14.68 -3.27 16.63
CA SER A 283 -15.11 -2.05 17.34
C SER A 283 -14.23 -1.68 18.55
N ASN A 284 -13.04 -2.28 18.67
CA ASN A 284 -12.08 -2.01 19.73
C ASN A 284 -10.96 -1.11 19.19
N GLN A 285 -10.69 0.00 19.88
CA GLN A 285 -9.61 0.92 19.47
C GLN A 285 -8.22 0.35 19.80
N TRP A 286 -8.09 -0.51 20.80
CA TRP A 286 -6.81 -1.07 21.25
C TRP A 286 -6.59 -2.46 20.68
N ILE A 287 -5.56 -2.61 19.85
CA ILE A 287 -5.25 -3.88 19.19
C ILE A 287 -3.98 -4.46 19.79
N LYS A 288 -3.99 -5.76 20.10
CA LYS A 288 -2.81 -6.46 20.62
C LYS A 288 -1.72 -6.51 19.56
N LEU A 289 -0.47 -6.22 19.93
CA LEU A 289 0.66 -6.29 19.00
C LEU A 289 0.83 -7.70 18.40
N THR A 290 0.57 -8.75 19.18
CA THR A 290 0.58 -10.14 18.71
C THR A 290 -0.44 -10.39 17.58
N GLN A 291 -1.62 -9.77 17.66
CA GLN A 291 -2.64 -9.84 16.61
C GLN A 291 -2.20 -9.08 15.36
N ILE A 292 -1.61 -7.89 15.51
CA ILE A 292 -1.06 -7.13 14.37
C ILE A 292 0.01 -7.96 13.66
N CYS A 293 0.96 -8.54 14.41
CA CYS A 293 2.01 -9.40 13.87
C CYS A 293 1.43 -10.62 13.13
N LYS A 294 0.41 -11.27 13.69
CA LYS A 294 -0.26 -12.42 13.08
C LYS A 294 -0.92 -12.03 11.76
N ARG A 295 -1.77 -10.99 11.77
CA ARG A 295 -2.46 -10.49 10.57
C ARG A 295 -1.49 -10.03 9.49
N PHE A 296 -0.41 -9.37 9.89
CA PHE A 296 0.63 -8.96 8.96
C PHE A 296 1.29 -10.17 8.28
N LYS A 297 1.65 -11.21 9.05
CA LYS A 297 2.25 -12.43 8.51
C LYS A 297 1.28 -13.17 7.57
N GLU A 298 -0.01 -13.20 7.89
CA GLU A 298 -1.04 -13.79 7.03
C GLU A 298 -1.20 -13.01 5.72
N LYS A 299 -1.09 -11.67 5.75
CA LYS A 299 -1.28 -10.80 4.58
C LYS A 299 -0.08 -10.72 3.66
N TYR A 300 1.14 -10.74 4.21
CA TYR A 300 2.38 -10.48 3.46
C TYR A 300 3.34 -11.68 3.43
N SER A 301 2.98 -12.83 4.00
CA SER A 301 3.78 -14.06 4.02
C SER A 301 5.14 -14.00 4.77
N PHE A 302 5.51 -12.86 5.35
CA PHE A 302 6.66 -12.70 6.24
C PHE A 302 6.30 -11.94 7.52
N GLY A 303 7.09 -12.13 8.58
CA GLY A 303 6.84 -11.49 9.88
C GLY A 303 7.45 -10.10 10.00
N ILE A 304 6.78 -9.21 10.74
CA ILE A 304 7.28 -7.85 11.06
C ILE A 304 8.68 -7.89 11.66
N ASN A 305 8.96 -8.85 12.55
CA ASN A 305 10.28 -9.04 13.16
C ASN A 305 11.40 -9.15 12.11
N LYS A 306 11.15 -9.83 10.97
CA LYS A 306 12.14 -10.01 9.91
C LYS A 306 12.52 -8.67 9.26
N VAL A 307 11.54 -7.81 9.04
CA VAL A 307 11.75 -6.46 8.50
C VAL A 307 12.51 -5.60 9.51
N VAL A 308 12.10 -5.65 10.78
CA VAL A 308 12.74 -4.86 11.85
C VAL A 308 14.18 -5.29 12.08
N SER A 309 14.46 -6.59 12.14
CA SER A 309 15.84 -7.09 12.31
C SER A 309 16.75 -6.72 11.14
N HIS A 310 16.18 -6.64 9.92
CA HIS A 310 16.93 -6.27 8.71
C HIS A 310 17.30 -4.78 8.70
N HIS A 311 16.31 -3.89 8.90
CA HIS A 311 16.55 -2.45 8.80
C HIS A 311 17.00 -1.80 10.11
N LEU A 312 16.74 -2.42 11.25
CA LEU A 312 17.00 -1.90 12.60
C LEU A 312 17.57 -3.01 13.49
N PRO A 313 18.82 -3.46 13.24
CA PRO A 313 19.44 -4.53 14.01
C PRO A 313 19.47 -4.21 15.51
N GLY A 314 19.12 -5.19 16.34
CA GLY A 314 19.04 -5.04 17.80
C GLY A 314 17.76 -4.35 18.32
N LYS A 315 16.86 -3.87 17.46
CA LYS A 315 15.56 -3.32 17.88
C LYS A 315 14.46 -4.38 17.84
N THR A 316 13.47 -4.22 18.72
CA THR A 316 12.25 -5.03 18.72
C THR A 316 11.14 -4.35 17.91
N VAL A 317 10.07 -5.08 17.58
CA VAL A 317 8.89 -4.50 16.93
C VAL A 317 8.22 -3.43 17.79
N LYS A 318 8.33 -3.47 19.12
CA LYS A 318 7.83 -2.37 19.95
C LYS A 318 8.55 -1.06 19.64
N ASN A 319 9.85 -1.13 19.35
CA ASN A 319 10.70 0.04 19.17
C ASN A 319 10.37 0.84 17.91
N ILE A 320 9.76 0.23 16.88
CA ILE A 320 9.37 0.98 15.67
C ILE A 320 8.21 1.95 15.90
N PHE A 321 7.48 1.82 17.01
CA PHE A 321 6.34 2.67 17.34
C PHE A 321 6.69 3.78 18.34
N ILE A 322 7.75 3.63 19.14
CA ILE A 322 8.07 4.56 20.25
C ILE A 322 8.31 5.98 19.74
N ASP A 323 9.01 6.11 18.61
CA ASP A 323 9.41 7.40 18.05
C ASP A 323 8.36 7.96 17.07
N LYS A 324 7.16 7.36 16.98
CA LYS A 324 6.15 7.71 15.99
C LYS A 324 4.90 8.30 16.65
N PRO A 325 4.66 9.62 16.49
CA PRO A 325 3.59 10.32 17.22
C PRO A 325 2.17 9.82 16.88
N GLU A 326 2.00 9.19 15.73
CA GLU A 326 0.72 8.61 15.31
C GLU A 326 0.36 7.30 16.03
N PHE A 327 1.30 6.63 16.70
CA PHE A 327 1.04 5.37 17.41
C PHE A 327 1.06 5.61 18.91
N VAL A 328 0.06 5.09 19.60
CA VAL A 328 0.04 5.05 21.06
C VAL A 328 0.24 3.63 21.52
N ILE A 329 1.23 3.43 22.38
CA ILE A 329 1.58 2.14 22.95
C ILE A 329 1.10 2.12 24.40
N HIS A 330 0.36 1.09 24.77
CA HIS A 330 -0.01 0.81 26.15
C HIS A 330 0.49 -0.58 26.54
N GLN A 331 1.17 -0.67 27.67
CA GLN A 331 1.61 -1.94 28.26
C GLN A 331 1.25 -1.90 29.75
N ILE A 332 0.56 -2.93 30.21
CA ILE A 332 0.18 -3.06 31.61
C ILE A 332 1.40 -3.61 32.36
N PRO A 333 1.86 -3.01 33.48
CA PRO A 333 3.07 -3.47 34.18
C PRO A 333 3.05 -4.96 34.56
N GLU A 334 1.87 -5.48 34.89
CA GLU A 334 1.64 -6.86 35.32
C GLU A 334 1.45 -7.84 34.15
N ASN A 335 1.39 -7.37 32.90
CA ASN A 335 1.20 -8.19 31.71
C ASN A 335 2.20 -7.81 30.60
N PRO A 336 3.02 -8.74 30.07
CA PRO A 336 3.93 -8.44 28.97
C PRO A 336 3.21 -8.05 27.66
N GLU A 337 1.90 -8.17 27.59
CA GLU A 337 1.11 -7.85 26.41
C GLU A 337 1.12 -6.34 26.08
N VAL A 338 1.48 -6.05 24.83
CA VAL A 338 1.56 -4.68 24.30
C VAL A 338 0.33 -4.42 23.44
N TYR A 339 -0.35 -3.31 23.72
CA TYR A 339 -1.49 -2.83 22.98
C TYR A 339 -1.09 -1.57 22.19
N ILE A 340 -1.59 -1.49 20.96
CA ILE A 340 -1.30 -0.40 20.04
C ILE A 340 -2.62 0.16 19.54
N THR A 341 -2.69 1.49 19.47
CA THR A 341 -3.76 2.20 18.78
C THR A 341 -3.18 3.34 17.95
N LEU A 342 -3.96 3.85 17.00
CA LEU A 342 -3.60 5.04 16.25
C LEU A 342 -4.14 6.27 16.97
N PHE A 343 -3.27 7.25 17.21
CA PHE A 343 -3.68 8.53 17.76
C PHE A 343 -4.53 9.26 16.74
N LYS A 344 -5.85 9.17 16.90
CA LYS A 344 -6.79 10.06 16.23
C LYS A 344 -6.74 11.37 17.00
N ILE A 345 -5.92 12.31 16.54
CA ILE A 345 -6.22 13.70 16.86
C ILE A 345 -7.64 13.88 16.37
N SER A 346 -8.58 14.14 17.28
CA SER A 346 -9.85 14.75 16.92
C SER A 346 -9.52 16.12 16.34
N SER A 347 -9.02 16.14 15.10
CA SER A 347 -9.41 17.21 14.23
C SER A 347 -10.92 17.09 14.25
N GLU A 348 -11.61 18.13 14.72
CA GLU A 348 -12.95 18.41 14.23
C GLU A 348 -13.00 17.93 12.79
N GLU A 349 -13.89 16.98 12.50
CA GLU A 349 -13.95 16.29 11.21
C GLU A 349 -13.85 17.31 10.08
N LYS A 350 -12.63 17.52 9.58
CA LYS A 350 -12.42 18.03 8.24
C LYS A 350 -12.70 16.81 7.39
N PRO A 351 -13.80 16.80 6.62
CA PRO A 351 -14.00 15.76 5.65
C PRO A 351 -12.76 15.80 4.78
N ASP A 352 -12.07 14.67 4.72
CA ASP A 352 -11.24 14.25 3.61
C ASP A 352 -10.70 15.41 2.75
N ASN A 353 -9.49 15.89 3.03
CA ASN A 353 -8.71 16.62 2.03
C ASN A 353 -8.24 15.63 0.94
N GLN A 354 -9.15 14.82 0.40
CA GLN A 354 -9.12 14.57 -1.02
C GLN A 354 -9.31 15.95 -1.65
N ILE A 355 -8.28 16.46 -2.30
CA ILE A 355 -8.47 17.45 -3.34
C ILE A 355 -9.25 16.70 -4.43
N LEU A 356 -10.57 16.59 -4.25
CA LEU A 356 -11.48 16.04 -5.26
C LEU A 356 -11.44 17.02 -6.41
N THR A 357 -10.67 16.68 -7.44
CA THR A 357 -10.78 17.28 -8.75
C THR A 357 -12.11 16.82 -9.33
N PHE A 358 -13.05 17.74 -9.44
CA PHE A 358 -14.26 17.51 -10.21
C PHE A 358 -13.86 17.52 -11.67
N GLU A 359 -13.99 16.39 -12.36
CA GLU A 359 -13.56 16.23 -13.76
C GLU A 359 -14.70 16.53 -14.74
N ASN A 360 -15.95 16.47 -14.29
CA ASN A 360 -17.12 16.63 -15.15
C ASN A 360 -18.39 17.08 -14.39
N LYS A 361 -19.42 17.51 -15.13
CA LYS A 361 -20.73 17.96 -14.59
C LYS A 361 -21.37 16.92 -13.64
N SER A 362 -21.36 15.64 -14.01
CA SER A 362 -21.99 14.57 -13.23
C SER A 362 -21.37 14.41 -11.84
N SER A 363 -20.03 14.47 -11.75
CA SER A 363 -19.31 14.38 -10.48
C SER A 363 -19.67 15.54 -9.52
N LEU A 364 -19.89 16.74 -10.06
CA LEU A 364 -20.31 17.90 -9.29
C LEU A 364 -21.77 17.78 -8.84
N GLU A 365 -22.66 17.29 -9.69
CA GLU A 365 -24.07 17.03 -9.35
C GLU A 365 -24.20 16.01 -8.21
N GLN A 366 -23.47 14.90 -8.27
CA GLN A 366 -23.50 13.89 -7.22
C GLN A 366 -23.00 14.42 -5.87
N ALA A 367 -21.96 15.25 -5.87
CA ALA A 367 -21.48 15.89 -4.65
C ALA A 367 -22.51 16.84 -4.05
N LEU A 368 -23.26 17.57 -4.88
CA LEU A 368 -24.33 18.44 -4.42
C LEU A 368 -25.52 17.66 -3.88
N VAL A 369 -25.92 16.58 -4.56
CA VAL A 369 -26.97 15.67 -4.07
C VAL A 369 -26.59 15.14 -2.69
N LYS A 370 -25.34 14.69 -2.49
CA LYS A 370 -24.85 14.22 -1.19
C LYS A 370 -24.98 15.29 -0.10
N ILE A 371 -24.61 16.54 -0.39
CA ILE A 371 -24.75 17.66 0.55
C ILE A 371 -26.22 17.92 0.88
N ILE A 372 -27.08 17.96 -0.14
CA ILE A 372 -28.51 18.21 0.03
C ILE A 372 -29.13 17.11 0.90
N THR A 373 -28.86 15.82 0.62
CA THR A 373 -29.33 14.70 1.45
C THR A 373 -28.89 14.82 2.91
N GLN A 374 -27.62 15.19 3.15
CA GLN A 374 -27.08 15.35 4.51
C GLN A 374 -27.72 16.49 5.30
N VAL A 375 -28.14 17.55 4.61
CA VAL A 375 -28.78 18.71 5.23
C VAL A 375 -30.28 18.47 5.43
N VAL A 376 -30.97 17.84 4.47
CA VAL A 376 -32.41 17.51 4.58
C VAL A 376 -32.68 16.54 5.73
N GLY A 377 -31.79 15.57 5.98
CA GLY A 377 -31.92 14.63 7.11
C GLY A 377 -31.94 15.29 8.50
N LYS A 378 -31.74 16.61 8.60
CA LYS A 378 -31.70 17.39 9.84
C LYS A 378 -32.79 18.46 9.94
N THR A 379 -33.64 18.62 8.93
CA THR A 379 -34.66 19.69 8.90
C THR A 379 -36.04 19.17 8.50
N PRO A 380 -37.13 19.67 9.12
CA PRO A 380 -38.50 19.28 8.77
C PRO A 380 -38.98 19.82 7.41
N SER A 381 -38.18 20.66 6.73
CA SER A 381 -38.44 21.16 5.38
C SER A 381 -37.50 20.48 4.38
N ASN A 382 -38.06 19.98 3.28
CA ASN A 382 -37.31 19.34 2.20
C ASN A 382 -36.56 20.34 1.30
N TYR A 383 -36.78 21.65 1.49
CA TYR A 383 -36.13 22.71 0.70
C TYR A 383 -35.07 23.44 1.52
N ILE A 384 -33.86 23.56 0.95
CA ILE A 384 -32.71 24.18 1.59
C ILE A 384 -32.29 25.45 0.83
N PRO A 385 -32.01 26.57 1.51
CA PRO A 385 -31.46 27.74 0.86
C PRO A 385 -30.13 27.45 0.13
N ILE A 386 -29.98 27.96 -1.09
CA ILE A 386 -28.79 27.69 -1.93
C ILE A 386 -27.49 28.15 -1.28
N HIS A 387 -27.51 29.26 -0.52
CA HIS A 387 -26.33 29.74 0.19
C HIS A 387 -25.83 28.72 1.22
N THR A 388 -26.74 28.00 1.88
CA THR A 388 -26.40 26.94 2.84
C THR A 388 -25.71 25.76 2.16
N VAL A 389 -26.18 25.38 0.95
CA VAL A 389 -25.53 24.36 0.13
C VAL A 389 -24.13 24.82 -0.29
N GLY A 390 -23.99 26.08 -0.73
CA GLY A 390 -22.71 26.65 -1.12
C GLY A 390 -21.69 26.73 0.04
N GLU A 391 -22.13 27.11 1.24
CA GLU A 391 -21.30 27.13 2.43
C GLU A 391 -20.86 25.74 2.86
N ARG A 392 -21.79 24.77 2.85
CA ARG A 392 -21.48 23.36 3.15
C ARG A 392 -20.51 22.78 2.13
N PHE A 393 -20.72 23.07 0.85
CA PHE A 393 -19.84 22.68 -0.22
C PHE A 393 -18.42 23.22 -0.01
N ASN A 394 -18.27 24.52 0.29
CA ASN A 394 -16.97 25.10 0.55
C ASN A 394 -16.30 24.52 1.80
N LYS A 395 -17.08 24.29 2.88
CA LYS A 395 -16.58 23.62 4.10
C LYS A 395 -16.11 22.20 3.83
N GLN A 396 -16.80 21.46 2.96
CA GLN A 396 -16.51 20.06 2.67
C GLN A 396 -15.38 19.86 1.66
N TYR A 397 -15.24 20.76 0.69
CA TYR A 397 -14.32 20.59 -0.44
C TYR A 397 -13.23 21.67 -0.54
N GLY A 398 -13.20 22.64 0.38
CA GLY A 398 -12.19 23.70 0.46
C GLY A 398 -12.16 24.67 -0.74
N LYS A 399 -13.13 24.58 -1.65
CA LYS A 399 -13.27 25.44 -2.83
C LYS A 399 -14.70 25.94 -2.96
N GLY A 400 -14.86 27.22 -3.33
CA GLY A 400 -16.17 27.79 -3.65
C GLY A 400 -16.73 27.19 -4.94
N ILE A 401 -18.03 26.85 -4.96
CA ILE A 401 -18.68 26.18 -6.09
C ILE A 401 -18.57 26.97 -7.40
N THR A 402 -18.66 28.30 -7.34
CA THR A 402 -18.52 29.18 -8.52
C THR A 402 -17.12 29.09 -9.13
N LYS A 403 -16.08 28.78 -8.34
CA LYS A 403 -14.73 28.58 -8.85
C LYS A 403 -14.64 27.28 -9.65
N ILE A 404 -15.26 26.21 -9.17
CA ILE A 404 -15.30 24.90 -9.84
C ILE A 404 -16.14 24.96 -11.11
N LEU A 405 -17.28 25.68 -11.09
CA LEU A 405 -18.08 25.89 -12.30
C LEU A 405 -17.28 26.60 -13.41
N LYS A 406 -16.43 27.56 -13.05
CA LYS A 406 -15.51 28.22 -13.99
C LYS A 406 -14.42 27.27 -14.49
N GLU A 407 -13.81 26.49 -13.59
CA GLU A 407 -12.78 25.50 -13.94
C GLU A 407 -13.31 24.44 -14.92
N LEU A 408 -14.59 24.07 -14.80
CA LEU A 408 -15.25 23.08 -15.66
C LEU A 408 -15.91 23.66 -16.93
N ASN A 409 -15.76 24.97 -17.21
CA ASN A 409 -16.50 25.67 -18.27
C ASN A 409 -18.03 25.46 -18.20
N LEU A 410 -18.57 25.29 -17.00
CA LEU A 410 -20.01 25.21 -16.73
C LEU A 410 -20.59 26.62 -16.53
N SER A 411 -21.91 26.70 -16.39
CA SER A 411 -22.62 27.97 -16.26
C SER A 411 -21.98 28.89 -15.20
N ARG A 412 -21.91 30.19 -15.49
CA ARG A 412 -21.20 31.16 -14.64
C ARG A 412 -21.86 31.41 -13.28
N ASN A 413 -23.12 30.98 -13.12
CA ASN A 413 -23.93 31.20 -11.92
C ASN A 413 -24.42 29.87 -11.35
N PHE A 414 -24.28 29.69 -10.04
CA PHE A 414 -24.69 28.51 -9.31
C PHE A 414 -26.20 28.23 -9.43
N VAL A 415 -27.03 29.27 -9.49
CA VAL A 415 -28.49 29.14 -9.71
C VAL A 415 -28.76 28.49 -11.06
N ASN A 416 -28.21 29.06 -12.14
CA ASN A 416 -28.38 28.53 -13.50
C ASN A 416 -27.80 27.12 -13.66
N PHE A 417 -26.75 26.78 -12.89
CA PHE A 417 -26.23 25.43 -12.86
C PHE A 417 -27.25 24.44 -12.29
N LEU A 418 -27.80 24.74 -11.11
CA LEU A 418 -28.79 23.89 -10.44
C LEU A 418 -30.09 23.76 -11.25
N GLU A 419 -30.51 24.80 -11.96
CA GLU A 419 -31.65 24.72 -12.90
C GLU A 419 -31.37 23.75 -14.07
N SER A 420 -30.11 23.59 -14.46
CA SER A 420 -29.70 22.65 -15.51
C SER A 420 -29.51 21.20 -15.03
N CYS A 421 -29.71 20.96 -13.73
CA CYS A 421 -29.53 19.64 -13.11
C CYS A 421 -30.85 18.87 -13.08
N ASN A 422 -30.83 17.62 -13.51
CA ASN A 422 -32.04 16.79 -13.56
C ASN A 422 -32.43 16.20 -12.20
N LEU A 423 -31.51 16.18 -11.23
CA LEU A 423 -31.65 15.52 -9.93
C LEU A 423 -32.16 16.44 -8.81
N VAL A 424 -32.25 17.75 -9.09
CA VAL A 424 -32.69 18.76 -8.12
C VAL A 424 -33.82 19.59 -8.70
N GLU A 425 -34.66 20.09 -7.82
CA GLU A 425 -35.68 21.09 -8.12
C GLU A 425 -35.43 22.35 -7.33
N MET A 426 -35.81 23.48 -7.92
CA MET A 426 -35.59 24.79 -7.35
C MET A 426 -36.88 25.55 -7.20
N LYS A 427 -36.98 26.29 -6.09
CA LYS A 427 -38.09 27.19 -5.82
C LYS A 427 -37.55 28.52 -5.31
N LYS A 428 -38.21 29.61 -5.69
CA LYS A 428 -37.95 30.94 -5.14
C LYS A 428 -39.01 31.25 -4.08
N THR A 429 -38.57 31.52 -2.86
CA THR A 429 -39.44 31.93 -1.75
C THR A 429 -39.01 33.32 -1.30
N GLY A 430 -39.77 34.35 -1.69
CA GLY A 430 -39.38 35.75 -1.52
C GLY A 430 -38.13 36.09 -2.35
N ASN A 431 -37.09 36.60 -1.68
CA ASN A 431 -35.80 36.95 -2.31
C ASN A 431 -34.76 35.81 -2.24
N ILE A 432 -35.13 34.63 -1.74
CA ILE A 432 -34.19 33.53 -1.50
C ILE A 432 -34.53 32.36 -2.42
N TRP A 433 -33.51 31.85 -3.10
CA TRP A 433 -33.59 30.60 -3.85
C TRP A 433 -33.33 29.41 -2.94
N GLN A 434 -34.18 28.40 -3.07
CA GLN A 434 -34.13 27.14 -2.33
C GLN A 434 -34.06 25.96 -3.29
N VAL A 435 -33.43 24.88 -2.87
CA VAL A 435 -33.21 23.65 -3.64
C VAL A 435 -33.64 22.44 -2.84
N ALA A 436 -34.25 21.46 -3.52
CA ALA A 436 -34.60 20.15 -2.99
C ALA A 436 -34.19 19.05 -3.99
N LEU A 437 -34.16 17.80 -3.54
CA LEU A 437 -34.04 16.65 -4.43
C LEU A 437 -35.40 16.39 -5.09
N LYS A 438 -35.38 16.04 -6.38
CA LYS A 438 -36.57 15.61 -7.11
C LYS A 438 -37.02 14.20 -6.71
#